data_AF-A0A521LMQ0-F1
#
_entry.id   AF-A0A521LMQ0-F1
#
_cell.length_a   1.000
_cell.length_b   1.000
_cell.length_c   1.000
_cell.angle_alpha   90.00
_cell.angle_beta   90.00
_cell.angle_gamma   90.00
#
_symmetry.space_group_name_H-M   'P 1'
#
loop_
_entity.id
_entity.type
_entity.pdbx_description
1 polymer ?
#
loop_
_entity_poly.entity_id
_entity_poly.type
_entity_poly.pdbx_seq_one_letter_code
_entity_poly.pdbx_strand_id
1 'polypeptide(L)' 'MPRKLLALEPAKLAALELLAADRGDSLQELLDEAIDGLLKKHRRPVTTREMFSASARTVRRQRPRPRRNPA' A
#
# COMPACT_ATOMS: atom_id res chain seq x y z
N MET A 1 0.15 -2.38 17.44
CA MET A 1 0.32 -1.68 16.14
C MET A 1 0.58 -0.20 16.41
N PRO A 2 1.46 0.49 15.66
CA PRO A 2 1.66 1.94 15.81
C PRO A 2 0.35 2.68 15.55
N ARG A 3 -0.05 3.56 16.45
CA ARG A 3 -1.30 4.33 16.34
C ARG A 3 -1.03 5.57 15.51
N LYS A 4 -1.60 5.65 14.31
CA LYS A 4 -1.55 6.83 13.44
C LYS A 4 -2.91 7.51 13.44
N LEU A 5 -2.92 8.84 13.50
CA LEU A 5 -4.13 9.65 13.37
C LEU A 5 -4.22 10.13 11.93
N LEU A 6 -5.36 9.87 11.28
CA LEU A 6 -5.70 10.37 9.95
C LEU A 6 -6.93 11.27 10.08
N ALA A 7 -6.87 12.45 9.49
CA ALA A 7 -8.03 13.31 9.41
C ALA A 7 -8.94 12.82 8.26
N LEU A 8 -10.17 12.48 8.61
CA LEU A 8 -11.24 12.21 7.65
C LEU A 8 -12.22 13.38 7.69
N GLU A 9 -12.76 13.70 6.53
CA GLU A 9 -13.86 14.64 6.46
C GLU A 9 -15.11 13.99 7.10
N PRO A 10 -15.90 14.71 7.93
CA PRO A 10 -17.01 14.14 8.68
C PRO A 10 -18.05 13.40 7.83
N ALA A 11 -18.43 13.93 6.67
CA ALA A 11 -19.39 13.26 5.79
C ALA A 11 -18.84 11.95 5.21
N LYS A 12 -17.54 11.90 4.89
CA LYS A 12 -16.87 10.65 4.50
C LYS A 12 -16.84 9.64 5.63
N LEU A 13 -16.59 10.06 6.87
CA LEU A 13 -16.59 9.16 8.01
C LEU A 13 -17.97 8.52 8.19
N ALA A 14 -19.04 9.32 8.18
CA ALA A 14 -20.40 8.82 8.31
C ALA A 14 -20.78 7.83 7.18
N ALA A 15 -20.36 8.11 5.94
CA ALA A 15 -20.59 7.21 4.82
C ALA A 15 -19.82 5.88 4.96
N LEU A 16 -18.59 5.92 5.50
CA LEU A 16 -17.80 4.71 5.75
C LEU A 16 -18.38 3.87 6.90
N GLU A 17 -18.88 4.50 7.96
CA GLU A 17 -19.55 3.82 9.05
C GLU A 17 -20.83 3.11 8.60
N LEU A 18 -21.63 3.77 7.76
CA LEU A 18 -22.82 3.17 7.16
C LEU A 18 -22.46 1.97 6.28
N LEU A 19 -21.45 2.13 5.42
CA LEU A 19 -20.99 1.06 4.55
C LEU A 19 -20.44 -0.15 5.33
N ALA A 20 -19.74 0.10 6.43
CA ALA A 20 -19.25 -0.95 7.31
C ALA A 20 -20.40 -1.71 7.97
N ALA A 21 -21.42 -0.98 8.46
CA ALA A 21 -22.63 -1.56 9.03
C ALA A 21 -23.41 -2.42 8.01
N ASP A 22 -23.55 -1.94 6.77
CA ASP A 22 -24.25 -2.66 5.70
C ASP A 22 -23.52 -3.96 5.30
N ARG A 23 -22.19 -3.97 5.39
CA ARG A 23 -21.36 -5.16 5.12
C ARG A 23 -21.24 -6.11 6.31
N GLY A 24 -21.53 -5.64 7.53
CA GLY A 24 -21.27 -6.37 8.77
C GLY A 24 -19.81 -6.39 9.20
N ASP A 25 -18.98 -5.50 8.65
CA ASP A 25 -17.55 -5.38 8.95
C ASP A 25 -17.33 -4.25 9.97
N SER A 26 -16.16 -4.25 10.64
CA SER A 26 -15.72 -3.06 11.37
C SER A 26 -15.20 -1.98 10.42
N LEU A 27 -15.30 -0.72 10.84
CA LEU A 27 -14.71 0.41 10.10
C LEU A 27 -13.21 0.20 9.83
N GLN A 28 -12.49 -0.41 10.77
CA GLN A 28 -11.06 -0.70 10.64
C GLN A 28 -10.79 -1.72 9.52
N GLU A 29 -11.53 -2.82 9.47
CA GLU A 29 -11.39 -3.85 8.42
C GLU A 29 -11.71 -3.27 7.04
N LEU A 30 -12.76 -2.46 6.93
CA LEU A 30 -13.13 -1.79 5.70
C LEU A 30 -12.04 -0.82 5.22
N LEU A 31 -11.43 -0.06 6.14
CA LEU A 31 -10.32 0.83 5.82
C LEU A 31 -9.08 0.06 5.38
N ASP A 32 -8.74 -1.03 6.07
CA ASP A 32 -7.58 -1.86 5.74
C ASP A 32 -7.75 -2.49 4.34
N GLU A 33 -8.94 -3.01 4.01
CA GLU A 33 -9.26 -3.52 2.67
C GLU A 33 -9.12 -2.43 1.59
N ALA A 34 -9.68 -1.25 1.85
CA ALA A 34 -9.65 -0.13 0.90
C ALA A 34 -8.21 0.38 0.66
N ILE A 35 -7.41 0.50 1.72
CA ILE A 35 -6.01 0.91 1.64
C ILE A 35 -5.18 -0.12 0.87
N ASP A 36 -5.38 -1.41 1.16
CA ASP A 36 -4.71 -2.49 0.44
C ASP A 36 -5.05 -2.48 -1.05
N GLY A 37 -6.33 -2.34 -1.37
CA GLY A 37 -6.80 -2.21 -2.75
C GLY A 37 -6.16 -1.01 -3.47
N LEU A 38 -6.10 0.15 -2.81
CA LEU A 38 -5.47 1.34 -3.35
C LEU A 38 -3.97 1.13 -3.61
N LEU A 39 -3.24 0.60 -2.63
CA LEU A 39 -1.79 0.39 -2.74
C LEU A 39 -1.46 -0.65 -3.83
N LYS A 40 -2.23 -1.73 -3.92
CA LYS A 40 -2.11 -2.73 -5.00
C LYS A 40 -2.33 -2.10 -6.38
N LYS A 41 -3.36 -1.26 -6.56
CA LYS A 41 -3.63 -0.53 -7.81
C LYS A 41 -2.46 0.36 -8.26
N HIS A 42 -1.76 0.96 -7.30
CA HIS A 42 -0.59 1.81 -7.57
C HIS A 42 0.76 1.06 -7.56
N ARG A 43 0.73 -0.29 -7.54
CA ARG A 43 1.92 -1.16 -7.49
C ARG A 43 2.85 -0.83 -6.30
N ARG A 44 2.26 -0.41 -5.18
CA ARG A 44 2.99 -0.18 -3.94
C ARG A 44 2.97 -1.47 -3.12
N PRO A 45 4.14 -1.93 -2.63
CA PRO A 45 4.19 -3.11 -1.77
C PRO A 45 3.46 -2.83 -0.45
N VAL A 46 2.53 -3.71 -0.08
CA VAL A 46 1.72 -3.63 1.15
C VAL A 46 2.28 -4.51 2.26
N THR A 47 2.95 -5.60 1.91
CA THR A 47 3.58 -6.50 2.89
C THR A 47 5.09 -6.27 3.01
N THR A 48 5.67 -6.63 4.15
CA THR A 48 7.13 -6.57 4.37
C THR A 48 7.89 -7.37 3.32
N ARG A 49 7.37 -8.54 2.92
CA ARG A 49 7.96 -9.39 1.86
C ARG A 49 7.95 -8.70 0.50
N GLU A 50 6.86 -8.03 0.16
CA GLU A 50 6.76 -7.25 -1.07
C GLU A 50 7.70 -6.05 -1.05
N MET A 51 7.86 -5.40 0.11
CA MET A 51 8.82 -4.30 0.28
C MET A 51 10.25 -4.77 0.04
N PHE A 52 10.66 -5.88 0.65
CA PHE A 52 11.97 -6.49 0.40
C PHE A 52 12.17 -6.87 -1.07
N SER A 53 11.15 -7.47 -1.69
CA SER A 53 11.19 -7.86 -3.10
C SER A 53 11.29 -6.64 -4.03
N ALA A 54 10.61 -5.54 -3.72
CA ALA A 54 10.67 -4.29 -4.47
C ALA A 54 12.05 -3.63 -4.34
N SER A 55 12.63 -3.61 -3.14
CA SER A 55 13.99 -3.11 -2.89
C SER A 55 15.03 -3.91 -3.66
N ALA A 56 14.96 -5.25 -3.65
CA ALA A 56 15.85 -6.12 -4.43
C ALA A 56 15.76 -5.85 -5.95
N ARG A 57 14.55 -5.60 -6.46
CA ARG A 57 14.31 -5.23 -7.87
C ARG A 57 14.92 -3.87 -8.23
N THR A 58 14.84 -2.90 -7.33
CA THR A 58 15.43 -1.56 -7.51
C THR A 58 16.96 -1.62 -7.57
N VAL A 59 17.60 -2.38 -6.66
CA VAL A 59 19.07 -2.56 -6.65
C VAL A 59 19.56 -3.20 -7.95
N ARG A 60 18.84 -4.19 -8.48
CA ARG A 60 19.20 -4.85 -9.74
C ARG A 60 19.12 -3.91 -10.95
N ARG A 61 18.19 -2.94 -10.93
CA ARG A 61 18.02 -1.93 -11.98
C ARG A 61 19.12 -0.86 -11.98
N GLN A 62 19.71 -0.60 -10.82
CA GLN A 62 20.77 0.41 -10.64
C GLN A 62 22.19 -0.13 -10.88
N ARG A 63 22.37 -1.45 -11.06
CA ARG A 63 23.70 -1.99 -11.40
C ARG A 63 24.14 -1.43 -12.77
N PRO A 64 25.23 -0.65 -12.84
CA PRO A 64 25.75 -0.19 -14.12
C PRO A 64 26.12 -1.41 -14.96
N ARG A 65 25.65 -1.43 -16.21
CA ARG A 65 26.08 -2.46 -17.16
C ARG A 65 27.61 -2.34 -17.29
N PRO A 66 28.37 -3.45 -17.20
CA PRO A 66 29.79 -3.39 -17.44
C PRO A 66 29.99 -2.81 -18.84
N ARG A 67 30.69 -1.67 -18.92
CA ARG A 67 31.11 -1.09 -20.19
C ARG A 67 32.00 -2.13 -20.84
N ARG A 68 31.48 -2.80 -21.88
CA ARG A 68 32.24 -3.74 -22.70
C ARG A 68 33.26 -2.89 -23.46
N ASN A 69 34.51 -2.87 -23.00
CA ASN A 69 35.60 -2.27 -23.75
C ASN A 69 35.82 -3.12 -25.02
N PRO A 70 35.73 -2.55 -26.23
CA PRO A 70 36.32 -3.19 -27.39
C PRO A 70 37.84 -3.09 -27.26
N ALA A 71 38.52 -4.22 -27.41
CA ALA A 71 39.97 -4.32 -27.54
C ALA A 71 40.41 -3.92 -28.95
#